data_AF-A0A431L454-F1
#
_entry.id   AF-A0A431L454-F1
#
_cell.length_a   1.000
_cell.length_b   1.000
_cell.length_c   1.000
_cell.angle_alpha   90.00
_cell.angle_beta   90.00
_cell.angle_gamma   90.00
#
_symmetry.space_group_name_H-M   'P 1'
#
loop_
_entity.id
_entity.type
_entity.pdbx_description
1 polymer ?
#
loop_
_entity_poly.entity_id
_entity_poly.type
_entity_poly.pdbx_seq_one_letter_code
_entity_poly.pdbx_strand_id
1 'polypeptide(L)' 'KGKPGADTFLTRVVLEGSNPYGSHWKDKVSGLAMPPNKVAIKEADAKKLVKWILTLAPK' A
#
# COMPACT_ATOMS: atom_id res chain seq x y z
N LYS A 1 4.09 -7.43 -8.90
CA LYS A 1 5.06 -7.24 -10.02
C LYS A 1 4.43 -7.77 -11.31
N GLY A 2 4.56 -7.07 -12.44
CA GLY A 2 4.05 -7.56 -13.74
C GLY A 2 2.57 -7.29 -14.08
N LYS A 3 1.79 -6.65 -13.19
CA LYS A 3 0.43 -6.20 -13.50
C LYS A 3 0.45 -4.73 -13.95
N PRO A 4 -0.18 -4.36 -15.08
CA PRO A 4 -0.36 -2.96 -15.47
C PRO A 4 -1.01 -2.15 -14.34
N GLY A 5 -0.46 -0.96 -14.06
CA GLY A 5 -0.98 -0.08 -13.00
C GLY A 5 -0.72 -0.53 -11.56
N ALA A 6 0.14 -1.53 -11.33
CA ALA A 6 0.47 -2.00 -9.98
C ALA A 6 1.04 -0.91 -9.08
N ASP A 7 1.83 0.01 -9.62
CA ASP A 7 2.41 1.14 -8.85
C ASP A 7 1.31 2.07 -8.34
N THR A 8 0.35 2.42 -9.18
CA THR A 8 -0.75 3.32 -8.84
C THR A 8 -1.71 2.65 -7.85
N PHE A 9 -2.07 1.40 -8.12
CA PHE A 9 -2.94 0.62 -7.23
C PHE A 9 -2.33 0.47 -5.83
N LEU A 10 -1.06 0.05 -5.75
CA LEU A 10 -0.41 -0.17 -4.46
C LEU A 10 -0.12 1.14 -3.72
N THR A 11 0.15 2.24 -4.43
CA THR A 11 0.30 3.57 -3.80
C THR A 11 -0.98 3.96 -3.06
N ARG A 12 -2.14 3.79 -3.69
CA ARG A 12 -3.44 4.03 -3.05
C ARG A 12 -3.65 3.13 -1.82
N VAL A 13 -3.40 1.83 -1.97
CA VAL A 13 -3.56 0.85 -0.87
C VAL A 13 -2.66 1.16 0.32
N VAL A 14 -1.42 1.60 0.09
CA VAL A 14 -0.48 1.99 1.15
C VAL A 14 -0.97 3.24 1.87
N LEU A 15 -1.51 4.23 1.15
CA LEU A 15 -2.01 5.48 1.74
C LEU A 15 -3.31 5.29 2.53
N GLU A 16 -4.19 4.42 2.06
CA GLU A 16 -5.46 4.10 2.71
C GLU A 16 -5.27 3.32 4.02
N GLY A 17 -4.23 2.50 4.11
CA GLY A 17 -4.01 1.65 5.27
C GLY A 17 -5.06 0.53 5.40
N SER A 18 -5.06 -0.15 6.54
CA SER A 18 -6.12 -1.09 6.89
C SER A 18 -7.20 -0.38 7.69
N ASN A 19 -8.45 -0.55 7.27
CA ASN A 19 -9.62 -0.02 7.96
C ASN A 19 -10.67 -1.14 8.08
N PRO A 20 -11.24 -1.40 9.28
CA PRO A 20 -12.28 -2.43 9.46
C PRO A 20 -13.51 -2.23 8.56
N TYR A 21 -13.81 -0.99 8.16
CA TYR A 21 -15.01 -0.67 7.38
C TYR A 21 -14.83 -0.77 5.86
N GLY A 22 -13.58 -0.84 5.38
CA GLY A 22 -13.33 -0.90 3.94
C GLY A 22 -11.89 -0.49 3.61
N SER A 23 -11.08 -1.49 3.24
CA SER A 23 -9.83 -1.30 2.52
C SER A 23 -9.43 -2.62 1.84
N HIS A 24 -8.40 -2.57 1.00
CA HIS A 24 -7.83 -3.78 0.39
C HIS A 24 -7.43 -4.85 1.43
N TRP A 25 -7.08 -4.41 2.64
CA TRP A 25 -6.58 -5.26 3.71
C TRP A 25 -7.67 -5.89 4.58
N LYS A 26 -8.94 -5.50 4.39
CA LYS A 26 -10.06 -6.08 5.15
C LYS A 26 -10.06 -7.60 4.99
N ASP A 27 -10.09 -8.31 6.11
CA ASP A 27 -10.06 -9.78 6.19
C ASP A 27 -8.82 -10.45 5.55
N LYS A 28 -7.79 -9.67 5.13
CA LYS A 28 -6.54 -10.17 4.53
C LYS A 28 -5.37 -10.23 5.51
N VAL A 29 -5.45 -9.49 6.61
CA VAL A 29 -4.39 -9.39 7.61
C VAL A 29 -4.98 -9.57 9.00
N SER A 30 -4.26 -10.28 9.87
CA SER A 30 -4.57 -10.40 11.29
C SER A 30 -3.67 -9.44 12.08
N GLY A 31 -4.23 -8.49 12.83
CA GLY A 31 -3.46 -7.59 13.68
C GLY A 31 -4.04 -6.18 13.83
N LEU A 32 -3.39 -5.36 14.67
CA LEU A 32 -3.73 -3.95 14.87
C LEU A 32 -3.77 -3.25 13.51
N ALA A 33 -4.87 -2.56 13.23
CA ALA A 33 -5.04 -1.86 11.96
C ALA A 33 -3.86 -0.89 11.72
N MET A 34 -3.14 -1.04 10.60
CA MET A 34 -2.29 0.01 10.04
C MET A 34 -3.19 1.20 9.69
N PRO A 35 -3.15 2.32 10.45
CA PRO A 35 -4.00 3.46 10.16
C PRO A 35 -3.64 4.08 8.79
N PRO A 36 -4.50 4.96 8.23
CA PRO A 36 -4.20 5.62 6.97
C PRO A 36 -2.85 6.36 7.00
N ASN A 37 -1.91 5.93 6.16
CA ASN A 37 -0.57 6.50 6.11
C ASN A 37 -0.55 7.92 5.51
N LYS A 38 -1.64 8.37 4.86
CA LYS A 38 -1.77 9.72 4.29
C LYS A 38 -1.54 10.86 5.30
N VAL A 39 -1.64 10.57 6.60
CA VAL A 39 -1.34 11.53 7.68
C VAL A 39 0.17 11.67 7.91
N ALA A 40 0.94 10.63 7.64
CA ALA A 40 2.38 10.55 7.92
C ALA A 40 3.27 10.70 6.68
N ILE A 41 2.79 10.30 5.50
CA ILE A 41 3.57 10.31 4.26
C ILE A 41 2.80 10.98 3.11
N LYS A 42 3.53 11.72 2.27
CA LYS A 42 3.00 12.30 1.04
C LYS A 42 2.87 11.23 -0.04
N GLU A 43 1.89 11.39 -0.92
CA GLU A 43 1.66 10.46 -2.04
C GLU A 43 2.90 10.27 -2.93
N ALA A 44 3.64 11.35 -3.20
CA ALA A 44 4.85 11.28 -4.01
C ALA A 44 5.92 10.35 -3.40
N ASP A 45 6.07 10.36 -2.08
CA ASP A 45 7.04 9.51 -1.38
C ASP A 45 6.52 8.08 -1.22
N ALA A 46 5.22 7.90 -0.98
CA ALA A 46 4.58 6.60 -1.04
C ALA A 46 4.78 5.93 -2.40
N LYS A 47 4.67 6.69 -3.50
CA LYS A 47 4.91 6.20 -4.87
C LYS A 47 6.36 5.76 -5.09
N LYS A 48 7.34 6.50 -4.55
CA LYS A 48 8.76 6.10 -4.60
C LYS A 48 8.98 4.79 -3.85
N LEU A 49 8.43 4.66 -2.65
CA LEU A 49 8.49 3.44 -1.84
C LEU A 49 7.89 2.24 -2.59
N VAL A 50 6.69 2.39 -3.12
CA VAL A 50 6.01 1.32 -3.88
C VAL A 50 6.81 0.91 -5.11
N LYS A 51 7.37 1.87 -5.85
CA LYS A 51 8.25 1.57 -6.98
C LYS A 51 9.46 0.75 -6.55
N TRP A 52 10.12 1.13 -5.46
CA TRP A 52 11.24 0.37 -4.90
C TRP A 52 10.81 -1.04 -4.49
N ILE A 53 9.68 -1.21 -3.78
CA ILE A 53 9.16 -2.53 -3.42
C ILE A 53 8.93 -3.41 -4.66
N LEU A 54 8.41 -2.82 -5.75
CA LEU A 54 8.16 -3.54 -7.00
C LEU A 54 9.44 -3.95 -7.74
N THR A 55 10.59 -3.29 -7.48
CA THR A 55 11.87 -3.70 -8.05
C THR A 55 12.47 -4.89 -7.30
N LEU A 56 12.16 -5.07 -6.01
CA LEU A 56 12.61 -6.21 -5.23
C LEU A 56 12.23 -7.51 -5.96
N ALA A 57 13.23 -8.37 -6.21
CA ALA A 57 12.98 -9.70 -6.73
C ALA A 57 12.38 -10.56 -5.61
N PRO A 58 11.39 -11.43 -5.90
CA PRO A 58 11.07 -12.49 -4.96
C PRO A 58 12.33 -13.33 -4.75
N LYS A 59 12.68 -13.58 -3.49
CA LYS A 59 13.71 -14.56 -3.13
C LYS A 59 13.20 -15.97 -3.41
#